data_AF-A0A834NHM1-F1
#
_entry.id   AF-A0A834NHM1-F1
#
_cell.length_a   1.000
_cell.length_b   1.000
_cell.length_c   1.000
_cell.angle_alpha   90.00
_cell.angle_beta   90.00
_cell.angle_gamma   90.00
#
_symmetry.space_group_name_H-M   'P 1'
#
loop_
_entity.id
_entity.type
_entity.pdbx_description
1 polymer ?
#
loop_
_entity_poly.entity_id
_entity_poly.type
_entity_poly.pdbx_seq_one_letter_code
_entity_poly.pdbx_strand_id
1 'polypeptide(L)'
;MMFEHTYEAIIDAEINLQDIRGSRTGVFISVCFSDSETTMHHGNNQADVIVITSSITGPSYNIDTACSSSLYAMENAYRAIRSGQCDYAIVGASIHTCLYRMLNQNGHCKVFDEDANGYTRSKCVSVVFLQKVKTAKRIYATIIHAKTNCDGYKK
;
A
#
# COMPACT_ATOMS: atom_id res chain seq x y z
N MET A 1 -6.31 -12.26 4.60
CA MET A 1 -6.78 -11.04 3.91
C MET A 1 -5.74 -10.51 2.91
N MET A 2 -4.56 -10.02 3.32
CA MET A 2 -3.61 -9.43 2.35
C MET A 2 -3.22 -10.35 1.19
N PHE A 3 -2.92 -11.61 1.47
CA PHE A 3 -2.57 -12.60 0.44
C PHE A 3 -3.72 -12.86 -0.55
N GLU A 4 -4.93 -13.00 -0.02
CA GLU A 4 -6.15 -13.21 -0.79
C GLU A 4 -6.46 -12.02 -1.71
N HIS A 5 -6.44 -10.79 -1.16
CA HIS A 5 -6.63 -9.58 -1.97
C HIS A 5 -5.51 -9.35 -2.98
N THR A 6 -4.30 -9.84 -2.71
CA THR A 6 -3.21 -9.81 -3.71
C THR A 6 -3.50 -10.77 -4.85
N TYR A 7 -3.96 -11.98 -4.54
CA TYR A 7 -4.36 -12.96 -5.55
C TYR A 7 -5.55 -12.45 -6.38
N GLU A 8 -6.55 -11.86 -5.73
CA GLU A 8 -7.69 -11.22 -6.39
C GLU A 8 -7.24 -10.07 -7.31
N ALA A 9 -6.34 -9.19 -6.86
CA ALA A 9 -5.83 -8.09 -7.67
C ALA A 9 -5.03 -8.57 -8.90
N ILE A 10 -4.30 -9.68 -8.78
CA ILE A 10 -3.58 -10.29 -9.90
C ILE A 10 -4.57 -10.84 -10.94
N ILE A 11 -5.61 -11.55 -10.50
CA ILE A 11 -6.66 -12.08 -11.38
C ILE A 11 -7.46 -10.94 -12.00
N ASP A 12 -7.79 -9.90 -11.24
CA ASP A 12 -8.49 -8.72 -11.74
C ASP A 12 -7.67 -8.01 -12.84
N ALA A 13 -6.35 -7.99 -12.72
CA ALA A 13 -5.45 -7.52 -13.79
C ALA A 13 -5.36 -8.46 -15.01
N GLU A 14 -6.05 -9.61 -14.97
CA GLU A 14 -6.04 -10.69 -15.97
C GLU A 14 -4.65 -11.34 -16.17
N ILE A 15 -3.81 -11.30 -15.14
CA ILE A 15 -2.47 -11.89 -15.16
C ILE A 15 -2.52 -13.27 -14.50
N ASN A 16 -1.88 -14.26 -15.13
CA ASN A 16 -1.73 -15.56 -14.50
C ASN A 16 -0.62 -15.47 -13.43
N LEU A 17 -0.85 -16.04 -12.25
CA LEU A 17 0.16 -16.07 -11.19
C LEU A 17 1.48 -16.71 -11.65
N GLN A 18 1.43 -17.67 -12.59
CA GLN A 18 2.64 -18.29 -13.16
C GLN A 18 3.48 -17.29 -13.98
N ASP A 19 2.86 -16.29 -14.62
CA ASP A 19 3.57 -15.27 -15.41
C ASP A 19 4.35 -14.30 -14.52
N ILE A 20 3.94 -14.19 -13.25
CA ILE A 20 4.58 -13.33 -12.25
C ILE A 20 5.75 -14.06 -11.58
N ARG A 21 5.75 -15.39 -11.54
CA ARG A 21 6.84 -16.16 -10.94
C ARG A 21 8.15 -15.98 -11.73
N GLY A 22 9.24 -15.76 -11.01
CA GLY A 22 10.57 -15.42 -11.52
C GLY A 22 10.71 -13.98 -12.04
N SER A 23 9.60 -13.26 -12.24
CA SER A 23 9.63 -11.92 -12.80
C SER A 23 10.19 -10.89 -11.80
N ARG A 24 10.62 -9.75 -12.34
CA ARG A 24 10.97 -8.55 -11.55
C ARG A 24 9.69 -7.85 -11.09
N THR A 25 8.87 -8.54 -10.29
CA THR A 25 7.69 -7.94 -9.66
C THR A 25 8.10 -7.33 -8.35
N GLY A 26 7.83 -6.03 -8.18
CA GLY A 26 8.06 -5.34 -6.92
C GLY A 26 6.86 -5.47 -5.98
N VAL A 27 7.09 -5.40 -4.67
CA VAL A 27 6.08 -5.47 -3.61
C VAL A 27 6.29 -4.33 -2.64
N PHE A 28 5.29 -3.45 -2.54
CA PHE A 28 5.34 -2.23 -1.73
C PHE A 28 4.15 -2.25 -0.80
N ILE A 29 4.37 -2.64 0.46
CA ILE A 29 3.29 -2.78 1.44
C ILE A 29 3.34 -1.63 2.42
N SER A 30 2.27 -0.86 2.50
CA SER A 30 2.09 0.09 3.59
C SER A 30 1.43 -0.60 4.78
N VAL A 31 2.07 -0.51 5.94
CA VAL A 31 1.51 -0.97 7.21
C VAL A 31 1.56 0.20 8.17
N CYS A 32 0.39 0.61 8.67
CA CYS A 32 0.31 1.66 9.68
C CYS A 32 -0.31 1.09 10.95
N PHE A 33 0.47 1.14 12.02
CA PHE A 33 0.08 0.79 13.39
C PHE A 33 -0.51 -0.62 13.48
N SER A 34 0.29 -1.65 13.69
CA SER A 34 -0.23 -2.99 13.91
C SER A 34 -0.66 -3.16 15.38
N ASP A 35 -1.96 -3.30 15.65
CA ASP A 35 -2.47 -3.70 16.98
C ASP A 35 -1.86 -5.06 17.44
N SER A 36 -1.33 -5.86 16.50
CA SER A 36 -0.70 -7.14 16.79
C SER A 36 0.68 -7.00 17.45
N GLU A 37 1.37 -5.86 17.30
CA GLU A 37 2.67 -5.63 17.96
C GLU A 37 2.56 -5.54 19.48
N THR A 38 1.43 -5.06 20.00
CA THR A 38 1.20 -4.99 21.45
C THR A 38 0.87 -6.33 22.10
N THR A 39 0.37 -7.31 21.34
CA THR A 39 -0.04 -8.62 21.87
C THR A 39 1.09 -9.65 21.81
N MET A 40 2.08 -9.45 20.92
CA MET A 40 3.18 -10.39 20.68
C MET A 40 4.52 -9.73 20.99
N HIS A 41 4.99 -9.85 22.25
CA HIS A 41 6.38 -9.58 22.64
C HIS A 41 7.37 -10.60 22.03
N HIS A 42 7.34 -10.80 20.71
CA HIS A 42 8.35 -11.55 19.98
C HIS A 42 8.83 -10.71 18.80
N GLY A 43 10.05 -10.21 18.96
CA GLY A 43 10.75 -9.43 17.97
C GLY A 43 10.72 -10.08 16.59
N ASN A 44 10.11 -9.38 15.66
CA ASN A 44 10.69 -9.01 14.38
C ASN A 44 9.66 -8.10 13.74
N ASN A 45 10.15 -7.06 13.05
CA ASN A 45 9.38 -6.21 12.14
C ASN A 45 8.96 -7.07 10.93
N GLN A 46 8.16 -8.11 11.18
CA GLN A 46 7.77 -9.11 10.20
C GLN A 46 6.81 -8.42 9.25
N ALA A 47 7.38 -7.78 8.24
CA ALA A 47 7.38 -8.41 6.94
C ALA A 47 6.27 -9.47 6.78
N ASP A 48 5.02 -9.00 6.75
CA ASP A 48 4.04 -9.40 5.74
C ASP A 48 4.55 -9.02 4.33
N VAL A 49 5.85 -9.23 4.09
CA VAL A 49 6.49 -9.33 2.80
C VAL A 49 5.94 -10.63 2.25
N ILE A 50 4.73 -10.50 1.73
CA ILE A 50 3.86 -11.52 1.20
C ILE A 50 4.71 -12.69 0.70
N VAL A 51 4.46 -13.90 1.20
CA VAL A 51 5.16 -15.16 0.84
C VAL A 51 5.17 -15.46 -0.68
N ILE A 52 4.50 -14.63 -1.50
CA ILE A 52 4.73 -14.48 -2.96
C ILE A 52 6.19 -14.11 -3.28
N THR A 53 6.93 -13.51 -2.35
CA THR A 53 8.34 -13.12 -2.49
C THR A 53 9.30 -14.26 -2.78
N SER A 54 8.99 -15.50 -2.36
CA SER A 54 9.83 -16.67 -2.68
C SER A 54 9.94 -16.95 -4.19
N SER A 55 9.07 -16.34 -5.01
CA SER A 55 9.05 -16.53 -6.45
C SER A 55 9.13 -15.22 -7.24
N ILE A 56 9.53 -14.07 -6.68
CA ILE A 56 9.67 -12.81 -7.43
C ILE A 56 10.99 -12.11 -7.08
N THR A 57 11.55 -11.36 -8.01
CA THR A 57 12.92 -10.81 -7.89
C THR A 57 12.98 -9.28 -7.84
N GLY A 58 11.84 -8.59 -7.82
CA GLY A 58 11.78 -7.14 -7.75
C GLY A 58 11.95 -6.58 -6.32
N PRO A 59 11.98 -5.24 -6.17
CA PRO A 59 12.11 -4.59 -4.86
C PRO A 59 10.95 -4.98 -3.94
N SER A 60 11.25 -5.35 -2.69
CA SER A 60 10.22 -5.76 -1.73
C SER A 60 10.48 -5.18 -0.35
N TYR A 61 9.61 -4.29 0.12
CA TYR A 61 9.74 -3.65 1.43
C TYR A 61 8.44 -3.04 1.94
N ASN A 62 8.42 -2.77 3.24
CA ASN A 62 7.32 -2.11 3.93
C ASN A 62 7.56 -0.61 4.03
N ILE A 63 6.47 0.17 4.02
CA ILE A 63 6.48 1.63 4.11
C ILE A 63 5.56 2.09 5.23
N ASP A 64 6.08 2.94 6.11
CA ASP A 64 5.28 3.66 7.12
C ASP A 64 5.65 5.15 7.11
N THR A 65 4.72 5.96 6.59
CA THR A 65 4.68 7.42 6.65
C THR A 65 3.36 7.89 7.28
N ALA A 66 2.81 7.12 8.22
CA ALA A 66 1.49 7.35 8.83
C ALA A 66 0.36 7.39 7.77
N CYS A 67 -0.56 8.35 7.83
CA CYS A 67 -1.77 8.36 6.99
C CYS A 67 -1.51 8.35 5.47
N SER A 68 -0.31 8.75 5.01
CA SER A 68 0.06 8.80 3.59
C SER A 68 0.74 7.54 3.06
N SER A 69 0.94 6.51 3.89
CA SER A 69 1.79 5.36 3.56
C SER A 69 1.40 4.63 2.28
N SER A 70 0.10 4.42 2.06
CA SER A 70 -0.40 3.70 0.89
C SER A 70 -0.16 4.46 -0.43
N LEU A 71 -0.33 5.78 -0.41
CA LEU A 71 -0.02 6.63 -1.56
C LEU A 71 1.49 6.76 -1.80
N TYR A 72 2.29 6.81 -0.73
CA TYR A 72 3.74 6.81 -0.86
C TYR A 72 4.25 5.46 -1.39
N ALA A 73 3.64 4.34 -1.00
CA ALA A 73 3.90 3.02 -1.59
C ALA A 73 3.55 2.98 -3.08
N MET A 74 2.42 3.57 -3.48
CA MET A 74 2.03 3.71 -4.88
C MET A 74 3.05 4.54 -5.68
N GLU A 75 3.56 5.65 -5.11
CA GLU A 75 4.63 6.44 -5.75
C GLU A 75 5.90 5.62 -5.95
N ASN A 76 6.35 4.88 -4.93
CA ASN A 76 7.55 4.06 -5.00
C ASN A 76 7.42 2.96 -6.07
N ALA A 77 6.27 2.29 -6.12
CA ALA A 77 5.95 1.30 -7.14
C ALA A 77 5.93 1.90 -8.56
N TYR A 78 5.27 3.05 -8.72
CA TYR A 78 5.26 3.81 -9.97
C TYR A 78 6.68 4.14 -10.45
N ARG A 79 7.54 4.63 -9.54
CA ARG A 79 8.94 4.97 -9.85
C ARG A 79 9.77 3.73 -10.19
N ALA A 80 9.56 2.61 -9.50
CA ALA A 80 10.25 1.35 -9.78
C ALA A 80 9.90 0.81 -11.18
N ILE A 81 8.62 0.85 -11.58
CA ILE A 81 8.20 0.46 -12.93
C ILE A 81 8.76 1.43 -13.97
N ARG A 82 8.66 2.75 -13.72
CA ARG A 82 9.10 3.79 -14.65
C ARG A 82 10.62 3.80 -14.87
N SER A 83 11.40 3.47 -13.84
CA SER A 83 12.86 3.34 -13.94
C SER A 83 13.33 2.00 -14.49
N GLY A 84 12.42 1.05 -14.71
CA GLY A 84 12.74 -0.29 -15.22
C GLY A 84 13.30 -1.25 -14.16
N GLN A 85 13.22 -0.91 -12.87
CA GLN A 85 13.59 -1.82 -11.77
C GLN A 85 12.61 -2.99 -11.64
N CYS A 86 11.34 -2.78 -11.98
CA CYS A 86 10.33 -3.83 -12.04
C CYS A 86 9.46 -3.73 -13.29
N ASP A 87 8.84 -4.87 -13.65
CA ASP A 87 7.90 -4.98 -14.78
C ASP A 87 6.45 -4.90 -14.30
N TYR A 88 6.21 -5.42 -13.10
CA TYR A 88 4.96 -5.32 -12.36
C TYR A 88 5.23 -4.82 -10.95
N ALA A 89 4.22 -4.27 -10.29
CA ALA A 89 4.30 -3.96 -8.88
C ALA A 89 2.98 -4.22 -8.16
N ILE A 90 3.08 -4.82 -6.98
CA ILE A 90 1.97 -5.01 -6.05
C ILE A 90 2.08 -3.90 -5.01
N VAL A 91 1.03 -3.11 -4.87
CA VAL A 91 0.90 -2.08 -3.84
C VAL A 91 -0.18 -2.52 -2.88
N GLY A 92 0.20 -2.86 -1.65
CA GLY A 92 -0.73 -3.29 -0.61
C GLY A 92 -0.82 -2.28 0.51
N ALA A 93 -1.97 -2.18 1.16
CA ALA A 93 -2.14 -1.41 2.39
C ALA A 93 -2.87 -2.25 3.43
N SER A 94 -2.30 -2.31 4.63
CA SER A 94 -2.98 -2.80 5.84
C SER A 94 -3.03 -1.66 6.84
N ILE A 95 -4.20 -1.03 6.95
CA ILE A 95 -4.43 0.08 7.86
C ILE A 95 -5.16 -0.49 9.08
N HIS A 96 -4.52 -0.39 10.25
CA HIS A 96 -5.22 -0.56 11.52
C HIS A 96 -5.38 0.78 12.23
N THR A 97 -5.97 0.73 13.43
CA THR A 97 -6.40 1.89 14.19
C THR A 97 -5.21 2.73 14.66
N CYS A 98 -4.92 3.82 13.96
CA CYS A 98 -3.86 4.76 14.34
C CYS A 98 -4.17 5.46 15.67
N LEU A 99 -3.18 5.61 16.55
CA LEU A 99 -3.37 6.04 17.95
C LEU A 99 -3.58 7.56 18.15
N TYR A 100 -3.72 8.36 17.09
CA TYR A 100 -3.85 9.81 17.21
C TYR A 100 -5.15 10.25 17.89
N ARG A 101 -5.06 11.24 18.80
CA ARG A 101 -6.18 11.78 19.60
C ARG A 101 -7.08 12.78 18.84
N MET A 102 -7.09 12.73 17.50
CA MET A 102 -7.83 13.68 16.65
C MET A 102 -9.21 13.12 16.25
N LEU A 103 -9.91 12.47 17.18
CA LEU A 103 -11.14 11.74 16.91
C LEU A 103 -12.38 12.59 17.11
N ASN A 104 -13.34 12.43 16.19
CA ASN A 104 -14.70 12.89 16.43
C ASN A 104 -15.39 11.94 17.41
N GLN A 105 -15.95 12.48 18.50
CA GLN A 105 -16.69 11.73 19.51
C GLN A 105 -17.94 11.03 18.94
N ASN A 106 -18.52 11.59 17.88
CA ASN A 106 -19.74 11.08 17.24
C ASN A 106 -19.44 10.01 16.18
N GLY A 107 -18.17 9.68 15.92
CA GLY A 107 -17.81 8.61 14.97
C GLY A 107 -18.15 8.92 13.50
N HIS A 108 -18.19 10.20 13.12
CA HIS A 108 -18.34 10.61 11.72
C HIS A 108 -17.19 11.50 11.23
N CYS A 109 -16.74 11.27 10.00
CA CYS A 109 -15.88 12.21 9.27
C CYS A 109 -16.75 13.27 8.59
N LYS A 110 -16.84 14.47 9.17
CA LYS A 110 -17.60 15.60 8.60
C LYS A 110 -16.72 16.40 7.65
N VAL A 111 -16.46 15.87 6.45
CA VAL A 111 -15.50 16.44 5.51
C VAL A 111 -16.02 17.79 4.98
N PHE A 112 -15.27 18.86 5.22
CA PHE A 112 -15.58 20.26 4.85
C PHE A 112 -16.80 20.90 5.55
N ASP A 113 -17.30 20.29 6.62
CA ASP A 113 -18.40 20.83 7.43
C ASP A 113 -17.88 21.85 8.46
N GLU A 114 -18.70 22.85 8.83
CA GLU A 114 -18.35 23.84 9.86
C GLU A 114 -18.19 23.19 11.25
N ASP A 115 -18.98 22.16 11.55
CA ASP A 115 -18.96 21.44 12.81
C ASP A 115 -17.93 20.27 12.82
N ALA A 116 -16.93 20.31 11.94
CA ALA A 116 -15.89 19.29 11.85
C ALA A 116 -14.92 19.36 13.05
N ASN A 117 -14.88 18.30 13.86
CA ASN A 117 -14.13 18.24 15.12
C ASN A 117 -13.18 17.03 15.23
N GLY A 118 -12.88 16.35 14.12
CA GLY A 118 -11.99 15.19 14.08
C GLY A 118 -12.36 14.19 12.99
N TYR A 119 -11.57 13.13 12.85
CA TYR A 119 -11.85 12.02 11.94
C TYR A 119 -12.38 10.79 12.69
N THR A 120 -12.84 9.79 11.95
CA THR A 120 -13.25 8.48 12.47
C THR A 120 -12.32 7.41 11.96
N ARG A 121 -11.92 6.49 12.84
CA ARG A 121 -11.02 5.40 12.48
C ARG A 121 -11.76 4.31 11.73
N SER A 122 -11.08 3.75 10.75
CA SER A 122 -11.50 2.55 10.03
C SER A 122 -10.32 1.61 9.87
N LYS A 123 -10.61 0.31 9.71
CA LYS A 123 -9.61 -0.69 9.31
C LYS A 123 -9.84 -1.01 7.84
N CYS A 124 -8.76 -1.22 7.09
CA CYS A 124 -8.85 -1.51 5.66
C CYS A 124 -7.66 -2.36 5.23
N VAL A 125 -7.93 -3.36 4.39
CA VAL A 125 -6.92 -4.01 3.56
C VAL A 125 -7.26 -3.70 2.11
N SER A 126 -6.29 -3.21 1.34
CA SER A 126 -6.47 -2.91 -0.08
C SER A 126 -5.23 -3.28 -0.86
N VAL A 127 -5.39 -3.81 -2.07
CA VAL A 127 -4.28 -4.13 -2.96
C VAL A 127 -4.56 -3.60 -4.36
N VAL A 128 -3.54 -3.02 -4.98
CA VAL A 128 -3.56 -2.56 -6.37
C VAL A 128 -2.40 -3.20 -7.12
N PHE A 129 -2.69 -3.70 -8.32
CA PHE A 129 -1.68 -4.25 -9.23
C PHE A 129 -1.31 -3.21 -10.30
N LEU A 130 -0.04 -2.85 -10.36
CA LEU A 130 0.51 -1.92 -11.34
C LEU A 130 1.29 -2.65 -12.41
N GLN A 131 1.09 -2.20 -13.65
CA GLN A 131 1.72 -2.76 -14.84
C GLN A 131 2.02 -1.66 -15.86
N LYS A 132 2.99 -1.92 -16.75
CA LYS A 132 3.27 -1.03 -17.87
C LYS A 132 2.07 -1.03 -18.83
N VAL A 133 1.63 0.16 -19.25
CA VAL A 133 0.47 0.33 -20.16
C VAL A 133 0.58 -0.55 -21.41
N LYS A 134 1.79 -0.69 -21.98
CA LYS A 134 2.04 -1.49 -23.18
C LYS A 134 1.71 -2.98 -23.01
N THR A 135 1.81 -3.52 -21.80
CA THR A 135 1.60 -4.94 -21.50
C THR A 135 0.34 -5.18 -20.66
N ALA A 136 -0.41 -4.12 -20.37
CA ALA A 136 -1.58 -4.17 -19.52
C ALA A 136 -2.79 -4.76 -20.27
N LYS A 137 -3.40 -5.79 -19.69
CA LYS A 137 -4.65 -6.37 -20.21
C LYS A 137 -5.87 -5.56 -19.76
N ARG A 138 -5.88 -5.18 -18.48
CA ARG A 138 -6.89 -4.31 -17.87
C ARG A 138 -6.28 -3.00 -17.36
N ILE A 139 -6.95 -1.89 -17.63
CA ILE A 139 -6.51 -0.54 -17.21
C ILE A 139 -7.71 0.19 -16.59
N TYR A 140 -7.66 0.45 -15.28
CA TYR A 140 -8.61 1.34 -14.61
C TYR A 140 -8.24 2.82 -14.76
N ALA A 141 -6.95 3.12 -14.61
CA ALA A 141 -6.41 4.47 -14.72
C ALA A 141 -4.93 4.42 -15.08
N THR A 142 -4.41 5.56 -15.56
CA THR A 142 -2.97 5.75 -15.81
C THR A 142 -2.40 6.76 -14.83
N ILE A 143 -1.33 6.39 -14.13
CA ILE A 143 -0.59 7.29 -13.25
C ILE A 143 0.24 8.25 -14.11
N ILE A 144 -0.22 9.50 -14.23
CA ILE A 144 0.49 10.54 -14.99
C ILE A 144 1.76 10.99 -14.25
N HIS A 145 1.63 11.26 -12.95
CA HIS A 145 2.73 11.69 -12.09
C HIS A 145 2.42 11.39 -10.62
N ALA A 146 3.46 11.16 -9.82
CA ALA A 146 3.39 11.04 -8.37
C ALA A 146 4.70 11.59 -7.77
N LYS A 147 4.59 12.40 -6.71
CA LYS A 147 5.71 13.00 -6.00
C LYS A 147 5.30 13.36 -4.58
N THR A 148 6.20 13.12 -3.64
CA THR A 148 6.02 13.45 -2.21
C THR A 148 7.03 14.49 -1.76
N ASN A 149 6.66 15.31 -0.78
CA ASN A 149 7.54 16.18 0.00
C ASN A 149 7.20 16.06 1.50
N CYS A 150 7.90 16.83 2.34
CA CYS A 150 7.61 16.93 3.77
C CYS A 150 7.42 18.40 4.14
N ASP A 151 6.53 18.68 5.11
CA ASP A 151 6.17 20.05 5.52
C ASP A 151 7.36 20.88 6.01
N GLY A 152 8.40 20.21 6.51
CA GLY A 152 9.59 20.86 7.04
C GLY A 152 9.30 21.66 8.31
N TYR A 153 10.26 22.47 8.71
CA TYR A 153 10.14 23.34 9.87
C TYR A 153 9.66 24.72 9.45
N LYS A 154 8.60 25.23 10.09
CA LYS A 154 8.16 26.63 9.98
C LYS A 154 8.43 27.31 11.32
N LYS A 155 9.15 28.44 11.28
CA LYS A 155 9.35 29.35 12.43
C LYS A 155 8.13 30.22 12.64
#